data_AF-A0A285CIA6-F1
#
_entry.id   AF-A0A285CIA6-F1
#
_cell.length_a   1.000
_cell.length_b   1.000
_cell.length_c   1.000
_cell.angle_alpha   90.00
_cell.angle_beta   90.00
_cell.angle_gamma   90.00
#
_symmetry.space_group_name_H-M   'P 1'
#
loop_
_entity.id
_entity.type
_entity.pdbx_description
1 polymer ?
#
loop_
_entity_poly.entity_id
_entity_poly.type
_entity_poly.pdbx_seq_one_letter_code
_entity_poly.pdbx_strand_id
1 'polypeptide(L)'
;MVRRKYILTILTLAIIMLLGMNAQASSGATNEQVVEKAKEFVGVPYRFGGNTPSGFDCSGFIVYVFDQFGIELPRTSAGQFEYGTSVEKSDLQPGDLVFFKNTYKAGISHAGIYVGNNKFISATSSSGVQIVSLSNTYWGPRYAGAKRLSSVTYAGFTDLAADHDAYTAIMTLYKDNIISGFSNNEFKPEDPVTRGQAAAILNRVLGLKATNLNSFKDVNANTNFAKDIAAIKSTGIISGFPDGTFRPNENLTRAQMAVIIDRAFEIESNKVSKASISFNDVGANYWAYNSIIKLSSIDKTSLFTGSKFRANDKATRADFSAAIYSVKY
;
A
#
# COMPACT_ATOMS: atom_id res chain seq x y z
N MET A 1 -52.62 -48.16 9.73
CA MET A 1 -52.36 -47.24 8.62
C MET A 1 -51.98 -45.89 9.22
N VAL A 2 -50.76 -45.45 8.93
CA VAL A 2 -50.00 -44.36 9.57
C VAL A 2 -50.64 -42.99 9.31
N ARG A 3 -50.75 -42.11 10.32
CA ARG A 3 -50.71 -40.64 10.12
C ARG A 3 -50.57 -39.84 11.43
N ARG A 4 -49.68 -38.84 11.34
CA ARG A 4 -49.46 -37.67 12.22
C ARG A 4 -48.55 -37.83 13.45
N LYS A 5 -47.24 -37.70 13.19
CA LYS A 5 -46.28 -37.02 14.07
C LYS A 5 -45.31 -36.23 13.20
N TYR A 6 -45.57 -34.96 12.89
CA TYR A 6 -44.55 -33.98 12.44
C TYR A 6 -45.12 -32.56 12.59
N ILE A 7 -45.19 -32.04 13.82
CA ILE A 7 -45.27 -30.60 14.09
C ILE A 7 -44.34 -30.38 15.28
N LEU A 8 -43.05 -30.15 15.05
CA LEU A 8 -42.09 -29.57 16.01
C LEU A 8 -40.66 -29.60 15.43
N THR A 9 -40.41 -28.94 14.29
CA THR A 9 -39.04 -28.68 13.80
C THR A 9 -39.00 -27.54 12.76
N ILE A 10 -39.72 -26.44 12.98
CA ILE A 10 -39.59 -25.23 12.12
C ILE A 10 -39.46 -23.95 12.99
N LEU A 11 -38.84 -24.06 14.18
CA LEU A 11 -38.62 -22.89 15.04
C LEU A 11 -37.24 -22.84 15.71
N THR A 12 -36.23 -23.47 15.10
CA THR A 12 -34.82 -23.32 15.49
C THR A 12 -33.93 -22.85 14.35
N LEU A 13 -34.42 -22.79 13.10
CA LEU A 13 -33.66 -22.24 11.97
C LEU A 13 -33.74 -20.70 11.85
N ALA A 14 -34.73 -20.05 12.48
CA ALA A 14 -34.91 -18.60 12.37
C ALA A 14 -34.07 -17.77 13.37
N ILE A 15 -33.47 -18.41 14.38
CA ILE A 15 -32.65 -17.71 15.40
C ILE A 15 -31.16 -17.70 15.03
N ILE A 16 -30.69 -18.61 14.17
CA ILE A 16 -29.30 -18.63 13.70
C ILE A 16 -29.07 -17.58 12.59
N MET A 17 -30.13 -17.03 11.97
CA MET A 17 -30.03 -16.03 10.91
C MET A 17 -29.88 -14.58 11.42
N LEU A 18 -29.89 -14.34 12.74
CA LEU A 18 -29.78 -12.99 13.33
C LEU A 18 -28.44 -12.68 14.02
N LEU A 19 -27.45 -13.59 13.97
CA LEU A 19 -26.11 -13.35 14.51
C LEU A 19 -25.04 -13.10 13.44
N GLY A 20 -25.45 -12.92 12.18
CA GLY A 20 -24.59 -12.48 11.09
C GLY A 20 -24.41 -10.97 11.03
N MET A 21 -24.29 -10.28 12.17
CA MET A 21 -23.73 -8.93 12.16
C MET A 21 -22.23 -9.10 11.94
N ASN A 22 -21.80 -9.02 10.68
CA ASN A 22 -20.41 -8.88 10.31
C ASN A 22 -19.82 -7.74 11.15
N ALA A 23 -18.96 -8.10 12.10
CA ALA A 23 -18.07 -7.14 12.73
C ALA A 23 -17.17 -6.59 11.62
N GLN A 24 -17.51 -5.39 11.11
CA GLN A 24 -16.68 -4.67 10.16
C GLN A 24 -15.34 -4.36 10.83
N ALA A 25 -14.31 -5.11 10.45
CA ALA A 25 -12.93 -4.78 10.76
C ALA A 25 -12.50 -3.54 9.97
N SER A 26 -12.77 -2.36 10.52
CA SER A 26 -11.71 -1.46 10.98
C SER A 26 -10.29 -1.76 10.45
N SER A 27 -9.80 -1.13 9.36
CA SER A 27 -8.39 -1.29 8.89
C SER A 27 -7.39 -0.20 9.36
N GLY A 28 -6.09 -0.39 9.52
CA GLY A 28 -5.22 0.70 10.01
C GLY A 28 -4.95 1.81 8.98
N ALA A 29 -4.44 2.98 9.42
CA ALA A 29 -3.47 3.71 8.61
C ALA A 29 -2.29 2.78 8.31
N THR A 30 -1.73 2.78 7.11
CA THR A 30 -0.49 2.02 6.88
C THR A 30 0.69 2.71 7.55
N ASN A 31 1.58 1.87 8.06
CA ASN A 31 2.85 2.23 8.65
C ASN A 31 3.69 3.18 7.76
N GLU A 32 3.66 2.97 6.44
CA GLU A 32 4.31 3.81 5.43
C GLU A 32 3.66 5.18 5.28
N GLN A 33 2.32 5.28 5.29
CA GLN A 33 1.61 6.56 5.19
C GLN A 33 1.93 7.47 6.38
N VAL A 34 1.99 6.90 7.58
CA VAL A 34 2.40 7.62 8.79
C VAL A 34 3.80 8.20 8.60
N VAL A 35 4.74 7.43 8.04
CA VAL A 35 6.11 7.88 7.82
C VAL A 35 6.21 8.96 6.76
N GLU A 36 5.50 8.83 5.63
CA GLU A 36 5.50 9.87 4.60
C GLU A 36 4.86 11.17 5.12
N LYS A 37 3.74 11.06 5.86
CA LYS A 37 3.14 12.23 6.51
C LYS A 37 4.09 12.88 7.50
N ALA A 38 4.78 12.09 8.33
CA ALA A 38 5.76 12.59 9.27
C ALA A 38 6.89 13.39 8.59
N LYS A 39 7.36 12.92 7.41
CA LYS A 39 8.45 13.57 6.66
C LYS A 39 8.09 14.96 6.12
N GLU A 40 6.81 15.26 5.88
CA GLU A 40 6.36 16.58 5.43
C GLU A 40 6.73 17.69 6.44
N PHE A 41 6.90 17.34 7.71
CA PHE A 41 7.20 18.29 8.79
C PHE A 41 8.68 18.43 9.09
N VAL A 42 9.58 17.78 8.35
CA VAL A 42 11.03 17.95 8.55
C VAL A 42 11.40 19.43 8.42
N GLY A 43 12.13 19.94 9.40
CA GLY A 43 12.51 21.35 9.51
C GLY A 43 11.54 22.23 10.30
N VAL A 44 10.33 21.75 10.65
CA VAL A 44 9.43 22.51 11.53
C VAL A 44 10.11 22.74 12.89
N PRO A 45 10.13 24.00 13.41
CA PRO A 45 10.81 24.33 14.66
C PRO A 45 10.28 23.54 15.86
N TYR A 46 11.14 23.36 16.86
CA TYR A 46 10.70 22.83 18.14
C TYR A 46 10.02 23.91 18.97
N ARG A 47 8.87 23.57 19.57
CA ARG A 47 8.17 24.40 20.54
C ARG A 47 7.70 23.52 21.69
N PHE A 48 8.18 23.78 22.91
CA PHE A 48 7.73 23.04 24.09
C PHE A 48 6.21 23.18 24.26
N GLY A 49 5.50 22.06 24.40
CA GLY A 49 4.03 22.05 24.43
C GLY A 49 3.37 22.18 23.05
N GLY A 50 4.13 22.37 21.98
CA GLY A 50 3.64 22.55 20.62
C GLY A 50 3.10 21.27 19.98
N ASN A 51 2.02 21.40 19.22
CA ASN A 51 1.31 20.33 18.54
C ASN A 51 0.75 20.77 17.17
N THR A 52 1.33 21.81 16.54
CA THR A 52 0.89 22.30 15.23
C THR A 52 2.10 22.55 14.32
N PRO A 53 1.93 22.69 12.99
CA PRO A 53 3.02 23.00 12.08
C PRO A 53 3.74 24.34 12.34
N SER A 54 3.21 25.19 13.24
CA SER A 54 3.93 26.39 13.71
C SER A 54 5.07 26.06 14.70
N GLY A 55 5.08 24.84 15.25
CA GLY A 55 6.11 24.32 16.12
C GLY A 55 5.63 23.12 16.93
N PHE A 56 6.49 22.10 17.05
CA PHE A 56 6.16 20.85 17.72
C PHE A 56 7.07 20.55 18.92
N ASP A 57 6.55 19.89 19.95
CA ASP A 57 7.37 19.02 20.80
C ASP A 57 7.32 17.57 20.32
N CYS A 58 8.15 16.70 20.91
CA CYS A 58 8.30 15.32 20.44
C CYS A 58 6.97 14.54 20.43
N SER A 59 6.21 14.63 21.51
CA SER A 59 4.91 13.97 21.64
C SER A 59 3.79 14.66 20.85
N GLY A 60 3.83 15.99 20.74
CA GLY A 60 2.84 16.77 19.98
C GLY A 60 3.00 16.62 18.47
N PHE A 61 4.23 16.40 17.99
CA PHE A 61 4.51 15.98 16.61
C PHE A 61 3.84 14.64 16.29
N ILE A 62 4.02 13.65 17.17
CA ILE A 62 3.42 12.32 17.00
C ILE A 62 1.89 12.42 17.01
N VAL A 63 1.31 13.11 18.01
CA VAL A 63 -0.14 13.35 18.07
C VAL A 63 -0.64 13.95 16.76
N TYR A 64 0.01 15.00 16.27
CA TYR A 64 -0.41 15.67 15.05
C TYR A 64 -0.37 14.75 13.82
N VAL A 65 0.72 13.99 13.65
CA VAL A 65 0.86 13.05 12.52
C VAL A 65 -0.22 11.98 12.57
N PHE A 66 -0.46 11.39 13.73
CA PHE A 66 -1.40 10.29 13.91
C PHE A 66 -2.87 10.74 13.87
N ASP A 67 -3.16 11.98 14.28
CA ASP A 67 -4.47 12.63 14.15
C ASP A 67 -4.90 12.78 12.68
N GLN A 68 -3.95 12.95 11.75
CA GLN A 68 -4.25 12.97 10.30
C GLN A 68 -4.86 11.66 9.79
N PHE A 69 -4.75 10.60 10.59
CA PHE A 69 -5.28 9.29 10.30
C PHE A 69 -6.39 8.86 11.27
N GLY A 70 -6.95 9.81 12.04
CA GLY A 70 -8.02 9.54 13.01
C GLY A 70 -7.55 8.74 14.24
N ILE A 71 -6.27 8.83 14.58
CA ILE A 71 -5.67 8.06 15.67
C ILE A 71 -5.39 9.00 16.84
N GLU A 72 -6.24 8.90 17.86
CA GLU A 72 -6.06 9.67 19.08
C GLU A 72 -4.96 9.06 19.95
N LEU A 73 -3.93 9.84 20.22
CA LEU A 73 -2.82 9.44 21.09
C LEU A 73 -2.77 10.29 22.35
N PRO A 74 -2.34 9.72 23.49
CA PRO A 74 -2.04 10.50 24.68
C PRO A 74 -1.07 11.65 24.36
N ARG A 75 -1.29 12.82 24.97
CA ARG A 75 -0.49 14.02 24.68
C ARG A 75 0.99 13.89 25.09
N THR A 76 1.32 13.00 26.01
CA THR A 76 2.68 12.88 26.57
C THR A 76 3.39 11.64 26.05
N SER A 77 4.72 11.71 25.87
CA SER A 77 5.53 10.55 25.47
C SER A 77 5.44 9.37 26.45
N ALA A 78 5.26 9.65 27.75
CA ALA A 78 5.04 8.62 28.76
C ALA A 78 3.67 7.92 28.58
N GLY A 79 2.60 8.68 28.32
CA GLY A 79 1.30 8.09 28.02
C GLY A 79 1.30 7.31 26.70
N GLN A 80 1.99 7.81 25.68
CA GLN A 80 2.16 7.10 24.40
C GLN A 80 2.94 5.80 24.57
N PHE A 81 3.88 5.73 25.52
CA PHE A 81 4.64 4.50 25.82
C PHE A 81 3.78 3.41 26.48
N GLU A 82 2.60 3.72 26.98
CA GLU A 82 1.65 2.72 27.48
C GLU A 82 0.61 2.33 26.41
N TYR A 83 0.67 2.94 25.22
CA TYR A 83 -0.34 2.80 24.17
C TYR A 83 0.18 1.94 23.00
N GLY A 84 -0.55 0.87 22.67
CA GLY A 84 -0.18 -0.09 21.62
C GLY A 84 0.61 -1.31 22.10
N THR A 85 0.99 -2.17 21.15
CA THR A 85 1.71 -3.43 21.41
C THR A 85 3.20 -3.19 21.48
N SER A 86 3.89 -3.77 22.46
CA SER A 86 5.36 -3.69 22.57
C SER A 86 6.04 -4.37 21.37
N VAL A 87 7.08 -3.73 20.84
CA VAL A 87 7.87 -4.24 19.71
C VAL A 87 9.34 -4.38 20.11
N GLU A 88 9.92 -5.53 19.79
CA GLU A 88 11.36 -5.75 19.94
C GLU A 88 12.15 -4.89 18.96
N LYS A 89 13.34 -4.44 19.37
CA LYS A 89 14.14 -3.52 18.54
C LYS A 89 14.52 -4.12 17.17
N SER A 90 14.69 -5.45 17.10
CA SER A 90 14.96 -6.18 15.85
C SER A 90 13.77 -6.19 14.89
N ASP A 91 12.56 -6.00 15.41
CA ASP A 91 11.30 -6.21 14.71
C ASP A 91 10.61 -4.88 14.36
N LEU A 92 11.35 -3.78 14.51
CA LEU A 92 10.90 -2.44 14.18
C LEU A 92 10.52 -2.33 12.71
N GLN A 93 9.30 -1.85 12.48
CA GLN A 93 8.75 -1.54 11.17
C GLN A 93 8.51 -0.04 11.08
N PRO A 94 8.68 0.59 9.89
CA PRO A 94 8.30 1.98 9.67
C PRO A 94 6.93 2.27 10.31
N GLY A 95 6.73 3.45 10.88
CA GLY A 95 5.47 3.81 11.55
C GLY A 95 5.39 3.40 13.03
N ASP A 96 6.22 2.46 13.51
CA ASP A 96 6.33 2.18 14.94
C ASP A 96 6.76 3.42 15.72
N LEU A 97 6.21 3.60 16.92
CA LEU A 97 6.67 4.64 17.84
C LEU A 97 7.90 4.14 18.59
N VAL A 98 8.97 4.92 18.60
CA VAL A 98 10.19 4.65 19.36
C VAL A 98 10.33 5.63 20.51
N PHE A 99 10.78 5.13 21.66
CA PHE A 99 10.79 5.89 22.90
C PHE A 99 12.17 5.93 23.53
N PHE A 100 12.46 7.04 24.21
CA PHE A 100 13.74 7.28 24.85
C PHE A 100 13.56 7.82 26.27
N LYS A 101 14.49 7.43 27.14
CA LYS A 101 14.55 7.81 28.54
C LYS A 101 15.70 8.75 28.85
N ASN A 102 15.59 9.49 29.95
CA ASN A 102 16.67 10.31 30.49
C ASN A 102 17.25 11.31 29.45
N THR A 103 16.36 11.98 28.71
CA THR A 103 16.72 13.05 27.78
C THR A 103 16.71 14.39 28.50
N TYR A 104 15.54 14.94 28.80
CA TYR A 104 15.37 16.18 29.58
C TYR A 104 14.83 15.94 31.00
N LYS A 105 14.29 14.75 31.28
CA LYS A 105 13.84 14.31 32.62
C LYS A 105 14.07 12.82 32.82
N ALA A 106 14.09 12.39 34.08
CA ALA A 106 14.18 10.97 34.43
C ALA A 106 12.99 10.17 33.86
N GLY A 107 13.24 8.95 33.41
CA GLY A 107 12.23 8.09 32.79
C GLY A 107 11.93 8.48 31.33
N ILE A 108 10.80 7.99 30.79
CA ILE A 108 10.37 8.28 29.42
C ILE A 108 10.19 9.78 29.25
N SER A 109 10.97 10.34 28.33
CA SER A 109 11.08 11.78 28.13
C SER A 109 11.21 12.16 26.67
N HIS A 110 11.27 11.22 25.73
CA HIS A 110 11.22 11.56 24.30
C HIS A 110 10.60 10.44 23.50
N ALA A 111 10.04 10.78 22.34
CA ALA A 111 9.45 9.83 21.41
C ALA A 111 9.68 10.28 19.97
N GLY A 112 9.57 9.35 19.04
CA GLY A 112 9.52 9.63 17.61
C GLY A 112 8.91 8.48 16.84
N ILE A 113 8.88 8.62 15.51
CA ILE A 113 8.31 7.62 14.59
C ILE A 113 9.48 6.94 13.88
N TYR A 114 9.56 5.61 13.91
CA TYR A 114 10.57 4.86 13.18
C TYR A 114 10.33 5.00 11.67
N VAL A 115 11.38 5.30 10.91
CA VAL A 115 11.28 5.53 9.45
C VAL A 115 12.04 4.49 8.64
N GLY A 116 12.44 3.39 9.27
CA GLY A 116 13.27 2.34 8.66
C GLY A 116 14.77 2.65 8.71
N ASN A 117 15.57 1.68 8.27
CA ASN A 117 17.03 1.79 8.17
C ASN A 117 17.73 2.27 9.45
N ASN A 118 17.26 1.82 10.63
CA ASN A 118 17.80 2.21 11.94
C ASN A 118 17.75 3.75 12.17
N LYS A 119 16.71 4.41 11.64
CA LYS A 119 16.46 5.85 11.76
C LYS A 119 15.05 6.11 12.26
N PHE A 120 14.86 7.25 12.90
CA PHE A 120 13.56 7.74 13.35
C PHE A 120 13.44 9.25 13.17
N ILE A 121 12.20 9.72 13.06
CA ILE A 121 11.86 11.14 12.95
C ILE A 121 11.27 11.65 14.27
N SER A 122 11.75 12.79 14.76
CA SER A 122 11.21 13.44 15.96
C SER A 122 11.51 14.93 16.01
N ALA A 123 10.72 15.68 16.79
CA ALA A 123 10.98 17.09 17.10
C ALA A 123 11.96 17.23 18.27
N THR A 124 13.07 17.92 18.07
CA THR A 124 14.16 18.11 19.06
C THR A 124 14.43 19.59 19.30
N SER A 125 14.73 19.97 20.54
CA SER A 125 14.98 21.37 20.92
C SER A 125 16.15 22.03 20.16
N SER A 126 17.11 21.24 19.69
CA SER A 126 18.29 21.73 18.97
C SER A 126 18.07 21.94 17.47
N SER A 127 17.11 21.24 16.85
CA SER A 127 17.08 21.12 15.38
C SER A 127 15.66 20.99 14.79
N GLY A 128 14.61 21.16 15.61
CA GLY A 128 13.25 20.95 15.16
C GLY A 128 12.98 19.49 14.80
N VAL A 129 12.03 19.27 13.90
CA VAL A 129 11.70 17.95 13.35
C VAL A 129 12.82 17.48 12.42
N GLN A 130 13.45 16.37 12.76
CA GLN A 130 14.55 15.81 11.98
C GLN A 130 14.57 14.28 12.01
N ILE A 131 15.24 13.70 11.02
CA ILE A 131 15.50 12.26 10.93
C ILE A 131 16.92 11.98 11.42
N VAL A 132 17.05 11.11 12.42
CA VAL A 132 18.34 10.77 13.04
C VAL A 132 18.47 9.27 13.27
N SER A 133 19.71 8.78 13.40
CA SER A 133 19.97 7.37 13.66
C SER A 133 19.63 6.98 15.10
N LEU A 134 18.97 5.83 15.26
CA LEU A 134 18.68 5.21 16.56
C LEU A 134 19.95 4.76 17.31
N SER A 135 21.05 4.54 16.61
CA SER A 135 22.30 4.06 17.21
C SER A 135 23.38 5.13 17.34
N ASN A 136 23.04 6.41 17.13
CA ASN A 136 24.03 7.46 17.39
C ASN A 136 24.36 7.55 18.89
N THR A 137 25.45 8.24 19.22
CA THR A 137 25.99 8.34 20.59
C THR A 137 25.02 8.95 21.60
N TYR A 138 24.01 9.70 21.14
CA TYR A 138 23.00 10.29 22.00
C TYR A 138 21.78 9.39 22.20
N TRP A 139 21.17 8.90 21.12
CA TRP A 139 19.91 8.15 21.14
C TRP A 139 20.09 6.68 21.49
N GLY A 140 21.20 6.06 21.08
CA GLY A 140 21.47 4.64 21.33
C GLY A 140 21.40 4.27 22.82
N PRO A 141 22.18 4.94 23.69
CA PRO A 141 22.15 4.69 25.14
C PRO A 141 20.81 5.03 25.82
N ARG A 142 19.94 5.80 25.15
CA ARG A 142 18.68 6.31 25.70
C ARG A 142 17.46 5.55 25.21
N TYR A 143 17.61 4.62 24.26
CA TYR A 143 16.50 3.82 23.75
C TYR A 143 15.83 3.06 24.90
N ALA A 144 14.51 3.22 25.02
CA ALA A 144 13.71 2.64 26.09
C ALA A 144 12.79 1.52 25.60
N GLY A 145 12.36 1.56 24.34
CA GLY A 145 11.48 0.56 23.74
C GLY A 145 10.70 1.13 22.56
N ALA A 146 9.81 0.32 22.00
CA ALA A 146 8.94 0.72 20.90
C ALA A 146 7.52 0.17 21.04
N LYS A 147 6.58 0.88 20.43
CA LYS A 147 5.17 0.51 20.35
C LYS A 147 4.69 0.49 18.92
N ARG A 148 3.98 -0.57 18.55
CA ARG A 148 3.17 -0.65 17.34
C ARG A 148 1.74 -0.39 17.68
N LEU A 149 1.11 0.53 16.98
CA LEU A 149 -0.32 0.71 17.10
C LEU A 149 -0.99 -0.41 16.29
N SER A 150 -1.75 -1.26 16.98
CA SER A 150 -2.63 -2.22 16.31
C SER A 150 -3.61 -1.40 15.47
N SER A 151 -3.70 -1.77 14.18
CA SER A 151 -4.63 -1.27 13.18
C SER A 151 -5.76 -0.41 13.75
N VAL A 152 -5.72 0.86 13.38
CA VAL A 152 -6.81 1.83 13.44
C VAL A 152 -8.01 1.28 12.65
N THR A 153 -9.14 1.97 12.66
CA THR A 153 -10.31 1.64 11.83
C THR A 153 -10.30 2.46 10.53
N TYR A 154 -10.02 1.84 9.39
CA TYR A 154 -9.86 2.39 8.05
C TYR A 154 -11.04 1.82 7.34
N ALA A 155 -11.91 2.73 6.95
CA ALA A 155 -13.13 2.43 6.23
C ALA A 155 -12.86 2.06 4.76
N GLY A 156 -11.60 1.85 4.35
CA GLY A 156 -11.21 1.78 2.95
C GLY A 156 -10.65 3.11 2.45
N PHE A 157 -10.40 3.20 1.15
CA PHE A 157 -10.16 4.48 0.50
C PHE A 157 -11.48 5.26 0.40
N THR A 158 -11.42 6.58 0.57
CA THR A 158 -12.62 7.46 0.60
C THR A 158 -13.40 7.45 -0.71
N ASP A 159 -12.75 7.07 -1.80
CA ASP A 159 -13.26 7.02 -3.17
C ASP A 159 -13.35 5.59 -3.72
N LEU A 160 -13.31 4.57 -2.85
CA LEU A 160 -13.46 3.17 -3.24
C LEU A 160 -14.67 2.55 -2.54
N ALA A 161 -15.79 2.49 -3.26
CA ALA A 161 -17.00 1.85 -2.77
C ALA A 161 -16.82 0.34 -2.56
N ALA A 162 -17.47 -0.22 -1.54
CA ALA A 162 -17.34 -1.64 -1.17
C ALA A 162 -17.87 -2.61 -2.23
N ASP A 163 -18.75 -2.14 -3.11
CA ASP A 163 -19.33 -2.86 -4.24
C ASP A 163 -18.55 -2.65 -5.55
N HIS A 164 -17.46 -1.88 -5.54
CA HIS A 164 -16.61 -1.70 -6.70
C HIS A 164 -15.98 -3.03 -7.13
N ASP A 165 -15.96 -3.32 -8.44
CA ASP A 165 -15.47 -4.60 -9.00
C ASP A 165 -14.03 -4.94 -8.59
N ALA A 166 -13.18 -3.92 -8.43
CA ALA A 166 -11.80 -4.05 -7.93
C ALA A 166 -11.64 -3.93 -6.40
N TYR A 167 -12.71 -3.77 -5.61
CA TYR A 167 -12.61 -3.50 -4.16
C TYR A 167 -11.74 -4.53 -3.45
N THR A 168 -12.06 -5.82 -3.61
CA THR A 168 -11.32 -6.92 -3.00
C THR A 168 -9.86 -6.93 -3.45
N ALA A 169 -9.60 -6.73 -4.74
CA ALA A 169 -8.25 -6.70 -5.29
C ALA A 169 -7.44 -5.54 -4.68
N ILE A 170 -7.98 -4.32 -4.70
CA ILE A 170 -7.31 -3.13 -4.19
C ILE A 170 -7.05 -3.26 -2.70
N MET A 171 -8.06 -3.65 -1.91
CA MET A 171 -7.92 -3.75 -0.46
C MET A 171 -6.98 -4.88 -0.04
N THR A 172 -6.92 -5.98 -0.78
CA THR A 172 -5.97 -7.08 -0.51
C THR A 172 -4.54 -6.64 -0.81
N LEU A 173 -4.30 -6.08 -2.00
CA LEU A 173 -2.97 -5.61 -2.39
C LEU A 173 -2.47 -4.45 -1.52
N TYR A 174 -3.37 -3.60 -1.03
CA TYR A 174 -3.05 -2.54 -0.08
C TYR A 174 -2.61 -3.12 1.27
N LYS A 175 -3.36 -4.08 1.83
CA LYS A 175 -3.00 -4.77 3.08
C LYS A 175 -1.66 -5.50 2.99
N ASP A 176 -1.33 -6.02 1.81
CA ASP A 176 -0.07 -6.70 1.54
C ASP A 176 1.09 -5.74 1.16
N ASN A 177 0.87 -4.42 1.25
CA ASN A 177 1.85 -3.37 0.95
C ASN A 177 2.38 -3.37 -0.49
N ILE A 178 1.58 -3.87 -1.44
CA ILE A 178 1.92 -3.93 -2.88
C ILE A 178 1.50 -2.64 -3.59
N ILE A 179 0.36 -2.08 -3.19
CA ILE A 179 -0.15 -0.82 -3.72
C ILE A 179 -0.40 0.16 -2.58
N SER A 180 -0.44 1.44 -2.92
CA SER A 180 -0.76 2.53 -2.01
C SER A 180 -1.75 3.49 -2.66
N GLY A 181 -2.53 4.19 -1.83
CA GLY A 181 -3.30 5.35 -2.26
C GLY A 181 -2.51 6.66 -2.16
N PHE A 182 -3.24 7.75 -2.18
CA PHE A 182 -2.75 9.12 -2.09
C PHE A 182 -2.84 9.65 -0.65
N SER A 183 -2.23 10.82 -0.42
CA SER A 183 -2.11 11.44 0.90
C SER A 183 -3.44 11.90 1.51
N ASN A 184 -4.53 11.92 0.75
CA ASN A 184 -5.88 12.31 1.14
C ASN A 184 -6.82 11.09 1.38
N ASN A 185 -6.25 9.90 1.57
CA ASN A 185 -6.98 8.64 1.72
C ASN A 185 -7.79 8.19 0.50
N GLU A 186 -7.52 8.75 -0.68
CA GLU A 186 -8.08 8.27 -1.96
C GLU A 186 -7.19 7.19 -2.58
N PHE A 187 -7.79 6.25 -3.31
CA PHE A 187 -7.09 5.33 -4.20
C PHE A 187 -7.05 5.83 -5.63
N LYS A 188 -8.06 6.57 -6.08
CA LYS A 188 -8.35 6.95 -7.46
C LYS A 188 -8.42 5.75 -8.39
N PRO A 189 -9.41 4.85 -8.20
CA PRO A 189 -9.50 3.60 -8.96
C PRO A 189 -9.59 3.85 -10.47
N GLU A 190 -10.25 4.92 -10.89
CA GLU A 190 -10.48 5.26 -12.31
C GLU A 190 -9.34 6.05 -12.95
N ASP A 191 -8.38 6.55 -12.17
CA ASP A 191 -7.25 7.30 -12.72
C ASP A 191 -6.31 6.36 -13.50
N PRO A 192 -5.80 6.78 -14.67
CA PRO A 192 -4.81 6.02 -15.41
C PRO A 192 -3.54 5.70 -14.61
N VAL A 193 -3.00 4.49 -14.79
CA VAL A 193 -1.71 4.10 -14.23
C VAL A 193 -0.57 4.50 -15.18
N THR A 194 0.43 5.18 -14.63
CA THR A 194 1.66 5.52 -15.36
C THR A 194 2.60 4.31 -15.46
N ARG A 195 3.49 4.32 -16.46
CA ARG A 195 4.53 3.31 -16.64
C ARG A 195 5.45 3.16 -15.43
N GLY A 196 5.79 4.27 -14.76
CA GLY A 196 6.60 4.26 -13.53
C GLY A 196 5.87 3.64 -12.34
N GLN A 197 4.58 3.94 -12.16
CA GLN A 197 3.76 3.31 -11.11
C GLN A 197 3.61 1.80 -11.35
N ALA A 198 3.33 1.39 -12.59
CA ALA A 198 3.23 -0.03 -12.96
C ALA A 198 4.54 -0.77 -12.67
N ALA A 199 5.68 -0.16 -12.98
CA ALA A 199 6.99 -0.71 -12.63
C ALA A 199 7.13 -0.87 -11.10
N ALA A 200 6.83 0.16 -10.32
CA ALA A 200 6.91 0.07 -8.86
C ALA A 200 6.03 -1.05 -8.28
N ILE A 201 4.79 -1.20 -8.76
CA ILE A 201 3.87 -2.24 -8.29
C ILE A 201 4.40 -3.63 -8.65
N LEU A 202 4.83 -3.85 -9.90
CA LEU A 202 5.42 -5.13 -10.31
C LEU A 202 6.67 -5.47 -9.51
N ASN A 203 7.56 -4.50 -9.28
CA ASN A 203 8.78 -4.75 -8.52
C ASN A 203 8.52 -5.10 -7.06
N ARG A 204 7.49 -4.52 -6.44
CA ARG A 204 7.05 -4.91 -5.08
C ARG A 204 6.58 -6.35 -5.01
N VAL A 205 5.94 -6.86 -6.07
CA VAL A 205 5.52 -8.27 -6.13
C VAL A 205 6.72 -9.18 -6.39
N LEU A 206 7.62 -8.79 -7.31
CA LEU A 206 8.74 -9.63 -7.75
C LEU A 206 9.99 -9.56 -6.85
N GLY A 207 10.11 -8.54 -6.00
CA GLY A 207 11.22 -8.38 -5.05
C GLY A 207 12.59 -8.19 -5.70
N LEU A 208 12.65 -7.61 -6.91
CA LEU A 208 13.89 -7.49 -7.67
C LEU A 208 14.74 -6.32 -7.16
N LYS A 209 16.06 -6.45 -7.34
CA LYS A 209 17.05 -5.43 -6.97
C LYS A 209 17.68 -4.82 -8.21
N ALA A 210 17.73 -3.50 -8.28
CA ALA A 210 18.43 -2.79 -9.34
C ALA A 210 19.94 -3.03 -9.27
N THR A 211 20.53 -3.40 -10.39
CA THR A 211 21.99 -3.53 -10.55
C THR A 211 22.62 -2.26 -11.11
N ASN A 212 21.87 -1.46 -11.88
CA ASN A 212 22.32 -0.19 -12.45
C ASN A 212 21.17 0.83 -12.61
N LEU A 213 21.28 1.98 -11.94
CA LEU A 213 20.26 3.04 -11.97
C LEU A 213 20.27 3.86 -13.27
N ASN A 214 21.38 3.88 -14.02
CA ASN A 214 21.48 4.58 -15.32
C ASN A 214 20.95 3.68 -16.45
N SER A 215 19.68 3.31 -16.31
CA SER A 215 19.02 2.33 -17.17
C SER A 215 18.34 2.96 -18.38
N PHE A 216 17.88 4.21 -18.29
CA PHE A 216 17.23 4.92 -19.39
C PHE A 216 17.65 6.39 -19.40
N LYS A 217 17.61 7.04 -20.58
CA LYS A 217 18.07 8.43 -20.75
C LYS A 217 17.26 9.44 -19.93
N ASP A 218 15.98 9.14 -19.68
CA ASP A 218 15.00 10.00 -19.00
C ASP A 218 14.69 9.54 -17.57
N VAL A 219 15.46 8.59 -17.03
CA VAL A 219 15.34 8.10 -15.66
C VAL A 219 16.65 8.34 -14.93
N ASN A 220 16.63 9.23 -13.94
CA ASN A 220 17.77 9.54 -13.09
C ASN A 220 17.43 9.25 -11.61
N ALA A 221 18.38 9.45 -10.70
CA ALA A 221 18.22 9.14 -9.27
C ALA A 221 17.06 9.89 -8.58
N ASN A 222 16.62 11.03 -9.12
CA ASN A 222 15.50 11.81 -8.60
C ASN A 222 14.17 11.49 -9.30
N THR A 223 14.17 10.68 -10.34
CA THR A 223 12.94 10.23 -11.00
C THR A 223 12.16 9.31 -10.06
N ASN A 224 10.84 9.56 -9.93
CA ASN A 224 9.97 8.67 -9.17
C ASN A 224 10.12 7.22 -9.66
N PHE A 225 10.28 6.29 -8.72
CA PHE A 225 10.44 4.86 -8.99
C PHE A 225 11.69 4.46 -9.78
N ALA A 226 12.73 5.32 -9.84
CA ALA A 226 13.95 5.04 -10.61
C ALA A 226 14.59 3.68 -10.26
N LYS A 227 14.59 3.29 -8.99
CA LYS A 227 15.10 1.99 -8.53
C LYS A 227 14.26 0.82 -9.06
N ASP A 228 12.95 0.94 -9.02
CA ASP A 228 12.03 -0.09 -9.50
C ASP A 228 12.12 -0.25 -11.02
N ILE A 229 12.14 0.88 -11.74
CA ILE A 229 12.31 0.91 -13.19
C ILE A 229 13.64 0.24 -13.60
N ALA A 230 14.73 0.55 -12.89
CA ALA A 230 16.03 -0.05 -13.12
C ALA A 230 16.05 -1.56 -12.83
N ALA A 231 15.37 -2.02 -11.78
CA ALA A 231 15.27 -3.44 -11.44
C ALA A 231 14.56 -4.23 -12.55
N ILE A 232 13.44 -3.71 -13.04
CA ILE A 232 12.61 -4.41 -14.04
C ILE A 232 13.21 -4.34 -15.45
N LYS A 233 14.05 -3.36 -15.76
CA LYS A 233 14.75 -3.32 -17.06
C LYS A 233 15.51 -4.63 -17.32
N SER A 234 16.16 -5.17 -16.30
CA SER A 234 16.98 -6.38 -16.42
C SER A 234 16.19 -7.64 -16.77
N THR A 235 14.87 -7.65 -16.58
CA THR A 235 14.01 -8.81 -16.82
C THR A 235 13.31 -8.77 -18.18
N GLY A 236 13.29 -7.62 -18.86
CA GLY A 236 12.58 -7.45 -20.14
C GLY A 236 11.06 -7.36 -20.01
N ILE A 237 10.49 -7.44 -18.80
CA ILE A 237 9.04 -7.35 -18.55
C ILE A 237 8.48 -6.03 -19.08
N ILE A 238 9.06 -4.90 -18.66
CA ILE A 238 8.79 -3.57 -19.21
C ILE A 238 10.03 -3.07 -19.93
N SER A 239 9.93 -2.93 -21.24
CA SER A 239 10.99 -2.35 -22.07
C SER A 239 10.78 -0.84 -22.26
N GLY A 240 11.89 -0.14 -22.50
CA GLY A 240 11.87 1.25 -22.97
C GLY A 240 11.58 1.34 -24.47
N PHE A 241 11.69 2.55 -24.99
CA PHE A 241 11.49 2.86 -26.40
C PHE A 241 12.82 2.79 -27.18
N PRO A 242 12.77 2.66 -28.52
CA PRO A 242 13.98 2.61 -29.36
C PRO A 242 14.91 3.82 -29.22
N ASP A 243 14.38 4.97 -28.78
CA ASP A 243 15.15 6.19 -28.51
C ASP A 243 16.00 6.13 -27.21
N GLY A 244 15.84 5.06 -26.42
CA GLY A 244 16.52 4.84 -25.15
C GLY A 244 15.81 5.44 -23.92
N THR A 245 14.58 5.90 -24.08
CA THR A 245 13.74 6.43 -22.99
C THR A 245 12.84 5.35 -22.38
N PHE A 246 12.40 5.55 -21.14
CA PHE A 246 11.39 4.73 -20.46
C PHE A 246 10.02 5.38 -20.46
N ARG A 247 9.95 6.71 -20.39
CA ARG A 247 8.76 7.56 -20.30
C ARG A 247 7.92 7.24 -19.05
N PRO A 248 8.48 7.45 -17.83
CA PRO A 248 7.86 6.99 -16.58
C PRO A 248 6.50 7.64 -16.29
N ASN A 249 6.24 8.84 -16.80
CA ASN A 249 5.00 9.58 -16.58
C ASN A 249 3.94 9.32 -17.66
N GLU A 250 4.25 8.54 -18.70
CA GLU A 250 3.23 8.18 -19.70
C GLU A 250 2.30 7.08 -19.17
N ASN A 251 1.02 7.17 -19.51
CA ASN A 251 0.00 6.19 -19.11
C ASN A 251 0.01 4.96 -20.01
N LEU A 252 -0.06 3.79 -19.38
CA LEU A 252 -0.20 2.50 -20.07
C LEU A 252 -1.58 2.35 -20.70
N THR A 253 -1.65 1.62 -21.82
CA THR A 253 -2.94 1.09 -22.32
C THR A 253 -3.27 -0.24 -21.67
N ARG A 254 -4.55 -0.64 -21.69
CA ARG A 254 -5.01 -1.96 -21.22
C ARG A 254 -4.30 -3.12 -21.93
N ALA A 255 -4.03 -3.00 -23.23
CA ALA A 255 -3.24 -3.99 -23.96
C ALA A 255 -1.79 -4.08 -23.47
N GLN A 256 -1.14 -2.94 -23.23
CA GLN A 256 0.22 -2.92 -22.68
C GLN A 256 0.26 -3.54 -21.28
N MET A 257 -0.72 -3.22 -20.43
CA MET A 257 -0.88 -3.85 -19.11
C MET A 257 -0.96 -5.38 -19.23
N ALA A 258 -1.86 -5.91 -20.07
CA ALA A 258 -2.00 -7.36 -20.24
C ALA A 258 -0.68 -8.04 -20.63
N VAL A 259 0.07 -7.43 -21.55
CA VAL A 259 1.36 -7.96 -22.00
C VAL A 259 2.41 -7.94 -20.91
N ILE A 260 2.52 -6.86 -20.13
CA ILE A 260 3.54 -6.80 -19.07
C ILE A 260 3.19 -7.70 -17.89
N ILE A 261 1.90 -7.91 -17.60
CA ILE A 261 1.45 -8.86 -16.57
C ILE A 261 1.72 -10.30 -17.02
N ASP A 262 1.37 -10.67 -18.25
CA ASP A 262 1.67 -11.99 -18.82
C ASP A 262 3.18 -12.27 -18.85
N ARG A 263 4.01 -11.28 -19.21
CA ARG A 263 5.47 -11.42 -19.16
C ARG A 263 6.02 -11.54 -17.74
N ALA A 264 5.44 -10.84 -16.78
CA ALA A 264 5.93 -10.84 -15.40
C ALA A 264 5.66 -12.15 -14.66
N PHE A 265 4.53 -12.80 -14.98
CA PHE A 265 4.03 -13.96 -14.24
C PHE A 265 3.90 -15.22 -15.10
N GLU A 266 4.29 -15.15 -16.37
CA GLU A 266 4.27 -16.25 -17.34
C GLU A 266 2.94 -17.03 -17.33
N ILE A 267 1.82 -16.33 -17.53
CA ILE A 267 0.48 -16.90 -17.35
C ILE A 267 0.31 -18.15 -18.24
N GLU A 268 0.06 -19.28 -17.61
CA GLU A 268 -0.06 -20.57 -18.29
C GLU A 268 -1.29 -20.63 -19.19
N SER A 269 -1.12 -21.24 -20.37
CA SER A 269 -2.21 -21.37 -21.37
C SER A 269 -3.16 -22.55 -21.10
N ASN A 270 -2.83 -23.40 -20.13
CA ASN A 270 -3.42 -24.72 -19.94
C ASN A 270 -4.83 -24.71 -19.31
N LYS A 271 -5.38 -23.52 -19.01
CA LYS A 271 -6.71 -23.35 -18.40
C LYS A 271 -7.77 -22.76 -19.32
N VAL A 272 -7.46 -22.54 -20.61
CA VAL A 272 -8.35 -21.77 -21.49
C VAL A 272 -8.72 -22.55 -22.75
N SER A 273 -9.99 -22.88 -22.87
CA SER A 273 -10.59 -23.12 -24.18
C SER A 273 -10.63 -21.77 -24.92
N LYS A 274 -9.79 -21.60 -25.96
CA LYS A 274 -9.77 -20.39 -26.82
C LYS A 274 -11.15 -20.01 -27.40
N ALA A 275 -12.09 -20.94 -27.46
CA ALA A 275 -13.44 -20.70 -27.94
C ALA A 275 -14.35 -20.01 -26.91
N SER A 276 -13.99 -20.01 -25.62
CA SER A 276 -14.86 -19.51 -24.55
C SER A 276 -14.71 -18.02 -24.28
N ILE A 277 -13.54 -17.46 -24.57
CA ILE A 277 -13.22 -16.04 -24.30
C ILE A 277 -12.97 -15.36 -25.64
N SER A 278 -13.86 -14.42 -25.98
CA SER A 278 -13.71 -13.59 -27.18
C SER A 278 -14.18 -12.18 -26.89
N PHE A 279 -13.49 -11.21 -27.46
CA PHE A 279 -13.84 -9.80 -27.35
C PHE A 279 -14.18 -9.26 -28.73
N ASN A 280 -15.28 -8.51 -28.83
CA ASN A 280 -15.76 -7.96 -30.10
C ASN A 280 -14.80 -6.90 -30.68
N ASP A 281 -13.91 -6.36 -29.86
CA ASP A 281 -12.96 -5.28 -30.20
C ASP A 281 -11.50 -5.73 -30.23
N VAL A 282 -11.21 -7.02 -30.06
CA VAL A 282 -9.85 -7.59 -30.14
C VAL A 282 -9.83 -8.78 -31.09
N GLY A 283 -9.38 -8.55 -32.32
CA GLY A 283 -9.20 -9.61 -33.30
C GLY A 283 -8.01 -10.53 -32.99
N ALA A 284 -8.04 -11.76 -33.51
CA ALA A 284 -7.00 -12.78 -33.28
C ALA A 284 -5.58 -12.35 -33.71
N ASN A 285 -5.47 -11.43 -34.67
CA ASN A 285 -4.19 -10.89 -35.14
C ASN A 285 -3.72 -9.64 -34.37
N TYR A 286 -4.46 -9.20 -33.34
CA TYR A 286 -4.05 -8.07 -32.52
C TYR A 286 -2.79 -8.44 -31.73
N TRP A 287 -1.79 -7.55 -31.69
CA TRP A 287 -0.46 -7.84 -31.17
C TRP A 287 -0.44 -8.32 -29.69
N ALA A 288 -1.43 -7.89 -28.89
CA ALA A 288 -1.58 -8.30 -27.50
C ALA A 288 -2.63 -9.40 -27.29
N TYR A 289 -3.20 -9.96 -28.36
CA TYR A 289 -4.33 -10.90 -28.29
C TYR A 289 -4.10 -12.04 -27.29
N ASN A 290 -2.97 -12.73 -27.38
CA ASN A 290 -2.68 -13.86 -26.49
C ASN A 290 -2.63 -13.46 -25.01
N SER A 291 -1.93 -12.36 -24.69
CA SER A 291 -1.83 -11.89 -23.29
C SER A 291 -3.17 -11.38 -22.76
N ILE A 292 -4.01 -10.77 -23.61
CA ILE A 292 -5.37 -10.35 -23.28
C ILE A 292 -6.24 -11.55 -22.91
N ILE A 293 -6.25 -12.60 -23.75
CA ILE A 293 -7.04 -13.81 -23.50
C ILE A 293 -6.56 -14.53 -22.23
N LYS A 294 -5.24 -14.62 -22.03
CA LYS A 294 -4.67 -15.21 -20.81
C LYS A 294 -5.09 -14.44 -19.56
N LEU A 295 -4.93 -13.12 -19.54
CA LEU A 295 -5.33 -12.29 -18.40
C LEU A 295 -6.82 -12.46 -18.08
N SER A 296 -7.68 -12.41 -19.11
CA SER A 296 -9.13 -12.63 -18.95
C SER A 296 -9.46 -14.00 -18.38
N SER A 297 -8.72 -15.03 -18.77
CA SER A 297 -8.97 -16.41 -18.31
C SER A 297 -8.67 -16.68 -16.84
N ILE A 298 -7.82 -15.84 -16.24
CA ILE A 298 -7.46 -15.95 -14.82
C ILE A 298 -8.13 -14.86 -13.98
N ASP A 299 -8.95 -14.01 -14.59
CA ASP A 299 -9.57 -12.88 -13.89
C ASP A 299 -10.36 -13.38 -12.68
N LYS A 300 -9.95 -12.95 -11.49
CA LYS A 300 -10.65 -13.21 -10.21
C LYS A 300 -11.58 -12.07 -9.84
N THR A 301 -11.71 -11.11 -10.73
CA THR A 301 -12.65 -9.99 -10.67
C THR A 301 -13.63 -10.10 -11.84
N SER A 302 -14.34 -9.03 -12.13
CA SER A 302 -15.24 -8.87 -13.27
C SER A 302 -14.67 -7.91 -14.35
N LEU A 303 -13.49 -7.32 -14.15
CA LEU A 303 -12.96 -6.24 -14.99
C LEU A 303 -12.45 -6.67 -16.37
N PHE A 304 -12.24 -7.97 -16.60
CA PHE A 304 -11.75 -8.53 -17.85
C PHE A 304 -12.67 -9.60 -18.47
N THR A 305 -13.95 -9.64 -18.08
CA THR A 305 -14.91 -10.68 -18.52
C THR A 305 -16.03 -10.19 -19.44
N GLY A 306 -16.09 -8.89 -19.75
CA GLY A 306 -17.12 -8.30 -20.63
C GLY A 306 -16.94 -8.59 -22.13
N SER A 307 -17.89 -8.14 -22.97
CA SER A 307 -17.84 -8.35 -24.44
C SER A 307 -16.81 -7.51 -25.18
N LYS A 308 -16.21 -6.52 -24.51
CA LYS A 308 -15.15 -5.65 -25.03
C LYS A 308 -14.01 -5.57 -24.03
N PHE A 309 -12.78 -5.73 -24.50
CA PHE A 309 -11.60 -5.58 -23.64
C PHE A 309 -11.12 -4.13 -23.55
N ARG A 310 -11.43 -3.29 -24.54
CA ARG A 310 -11.00 -1.89 -24.67
C ARG A 310 -9.48 -1.73 -24.69
N ALA A 311 -8.84 -2.50 -25.57
CA ALA A 311 -7.38 -2.66 -25.63
C ALA A 311 -6.56 -1.35 -25.71
N ASN A 312 -7.11 -0.32 -26.37
CA ASN A 312 -6.43 0.97 -26.58
C ASN A 312 -6.72 2.01 -25.49
N ASP A 313 -7.70 1.76 -24.61
CA ASP A 313 -8.00 2.65 -23.50
C ASP A 313 -6.85 2.65 -22.49
N LYS A 314 -6.73 3.72 -21.72
CA LYS A 314 -5.75 3.78 -20.63
C LYS A 314 -6.13 2.77 -19.55
N ALA A 315 -5.15 1.98 -19.10
CA ALA A 315 -5.35 1.10 -17.96
C ALA A 315 -5.50 1.96 -16.70
N THR A 316 -6.58 1.74 -15.96
CA THR A 316 -6.79 2.44 -14.68
C THR A 316 -5.98 1.80 -13.56
N ARG A 317 -5.94 2.46 -12.40
CA ARG A 317 -5.35 1.88 -11.19
C ARG A 317 -6.14 0.68 -10.68
N ALA A 318 -7.48 0.67 -10.86
CA ALA A 318 -8.32 -0.48 -10.60
C ALA A 318 -7.99 -1.65 -11.54
N ASP A 319 -7.87 -1.39 -12.84
CA ASP A 319 -7.48 -2.41 -13.83
C ASP A 319 -6.16 -3.09 -13.45
N PHE A 320 -5.14 -2.27 -13.15
CA PHE A 320 -3.83 -2.78 -12.82
C PHE A 320 -3.84 -3.60 -11.52
N SER A 321 -4.62 -3.16 -10.53
CA SER A 321 -4.77 -3.87 -9.26
C SER A 321 -5.49 -5.21 -9.44
N ALA A 322 -6.57 -5.24 -10.24
CA ALA A 322 -7.28 -6.47 -10.56
C ALA A 322 -6.40 -7.47 -11.32
N ALA A 323 -5.56 -7.00 -12.24
CA ALA A 323 -4.63 -7.85 -12.97
C ALA A 323 -3.57 -8.47 -12.04
N ILE A 324 -2.95 -7.68 -11.15
CA ILE A 324 -1.98 -8.17 -10.17
C ILE A 324 -2.63 -9.13 -9.15
N TYR A 325 -3.84 -8.83 -8.71
CA TYR A 325 -4.58 -9.71 -7.80
C TYR A 325 -4.85 -11.08 -8.45
N SER A 326 -5.30 -11.09 -9.70
CA SER A 326 -5.66 -12.30 -10.43
C SER A 326 -4.50 -13.26 -10.69
N VAL A 327 -3.27 -12.73 -10.82
CA VAL A 327 -2.06 -13.56 -10.98
C VAL A 327 -1.47 -14.03 -9.65
N LYS A 328 -1.70 -13.29 -8.55
CA LYS A 328 -1.02 -13.53 -7.27
C LYS A 328 -1.81 -14.42 -6.32
N TYR A 329 -3.12 -14.22 -6.23
CA TYR A 329 -4.05 -14.99 -5.40
C TYR A 329 -4.90 -15.85 -6.30
#